data_AF-A0A1V1NWE3-F1
#
_entry.id   AF-A0A1V1NWE3-F1
#
_cell.length_a   1.000
_cell.length_b   1.000
_cell.length_c   1.000
_cell.angle_alpha   90.00
_cell.angle_beta   90.00
_cell.angle_gamma   90.00
#
_symmetry.space_group_name_H-M   'P 1'
#
loop_
_entity.id
_entity.type
_entity.pdbx_description
1 polymer ?
#
loop_
_entity_poly.entity_id
_entity_poly.type
_entity_poly.pdbx_seq_one_letter_code
_entity_poly.pdbx_strand_id
1 'polypeptide(L)' 'MDMESLLKHKIYDSETLAEELNKLVQFNFLAFNPEESIYQLQGNTMFYGLKSYVENLPERIEIMLQNDYPMHQ' A
#
# COMPACT_ATOMS: atom_id res chain seq x y z
N MET A 1 15.18 -0.26 -13.53
CA MET A 1 16.29 -0.21 -12.57
C MET A 1 16.21 -1.49 -11.78
N ASP A 2 17.26 -2.31 -11.77
CA ASP A 2 17.27 -3.65 -11.17
C ASP A 2 17.77 -3.59 -9.71
N MET A 3 17.30 -4.46 -8.82
CA MET A 3 17.71 -4.46 -7.40
C MET A 3 19.23 -4.62 -7.24
N GLU A 4 19.85 -5.44 -8.08
CA GLU A 4 21.29 -5.65 -8.07
C GLU A 4 22.06 -4.34 -8.36
N SER A 5 21.46 -3.47 -9.19
CA SER A 5 22.02 -2.15 -9.47
C SER A 5 21.94 -1.20 -8.28
N LEU A 6 20.93 -1.32 -7.40
CA LEU A 6 20.80 -0.49 -6.19
C LEU A 6 21.93 -0.79 -5.19
N LEU A 7 22.28 -2.07 -5.04
CA LEU A 7 23.39 -2.53 -4.20
C LEU A 7 24.75 -2.15 -4.81
N LYS A 8 24.92 -2.41 -6.11
CA LYS A 8 26.19 -2.18 -6.82
C LYS A 8 26.60 -0.71 -6.83
N HIS A 9 25.64 0.20 -6.91
CA HIS A 9 25.89 1.64 -6.86
C HIS A 9 25.90 2.21 -5.43
N LYS A 10 25.83 1.36 -4.40
CA LYS A 10 25.79 1.75 -2.97
C LYS A 10 24.70 2.79 -2.67
N ILE A 11 23.59 2.75 -3.41
CA ILE A 11 22.41 3.56 -3.10
C ILE A 11 21.78 3.06 -1.80
N TYR A 12 21.80 1.74 -1.62
CA TYR A 12 21.44 1.05 -0.38
C TYR A 12 22.51 -0.01 -0.07
N ASP A 13 22.75 -0.28 1.21
CA ASP A 13 23.34 -1.55 1.64
C ASP A 13 22.28 -2.67 1.68
N SER A 14 22.70 -3.92 1.92
CA SER A 14 21.80 -5.07 1.88
C SER A 14 20.74 -5.05 2.98
N GLU A 15 21.09 -4.58 4.17
CA GLU A 15 20.18 -4.57 5.32
C GLU A 15 19.11 -3.49 5.12
N THR A 16 19.53 -2.28 4.78
CA THR A 16 18.64 -1.15 4.50
C THR A 16 17.74 -1.46 3.31
N LEU A 17 18.24 -2.08 2.25
CA LEU A 17 17.41 -2.47 1.11
C LEU A 17 16.34 -3.51 1.51
N ALA A 18 16.70 -4.50 2.30
CA ALA A 18 15.76 -5.51 2.78
C ALA A 18 14.68 -4.90 3.69
N GLU A 19 15.04 -3.96 4.55
CA GLU A 19 14.07 -3.23 5.39
C GLU A 19 13.09 -2.42 4.56
N GLU A 20 13.56 -1.65 3.57
CA GLU A 20 12.69 -0.86 2.70
C GLU A 20 11.74 -1.75 1.88
N LEU A 21 12.23 -2.87 1.34
CA LEU A 21 11.40 -3.83 0.62
C LEU A 21 10.35 -4.47 1.54
N ASN A 22 10.69 -4.80 2.78
CA ASN A 22 9.74 -5.30 3.76
C ASN A 22 8.67 -4.27 4.13
N LYS A 23 9.02 -2.98 4.23
CA LYS A 23 8.02 -1.91 4.42
C LYS A 23 7.04 -1.86 3.24
N LEU A 24 7.53 -2.01 2.01
CA LEU A 24 6.67 -2.04 0.82
C LEU A 24 5.74 -3.27 0.79
N VAL A 25 6.17 -4.41 1.33
CA VAL A 25 5.30 -5.57 1.55
C VAL A 25 4.23 -5.27 2.59
N GLN A 26 4.60 -4.67 3.73
CA GLN A 26 3.65 -4.28 4.78
C GLN A 26 2.61 -3.26 4.29
N PHE A 27 3.00 -2.37 3.39
CA PHE A 27 2.10 -1.40 2.76
C PHE A 27 1.30 -1.96 1.57
N ASN A 28 1.39 -3.26 1.27
CA ASN A 28 0.70 -3.92 0.15
C ASN A 28 1.05 -3.34 -1.24
N PHE A 29 2.27 -2.82 -1.40
CA PHE A 29 2.81 -2.45 -2.71
C PHE A 29 3.53 -3.63 -3.36
N LEU A 30 4.18 -4.47 -2.55
CA LEU A 30 4.90 -5.66 -2.99
C LEU A 30 4.34 -6.94 -2.35
N ALA A 31 4.41 -8.04 -3.09
CA ALA A 31 4.27 -9.39 -2.58
C ALA A 31 5.66 -10.05 -2.56
N PHE A 32 6.00 -10.72 -1.47
CA PHE A 32 7.24 -11.49 -1.35
C PHE A 32 6.95 -12.99 -1.55
N ASN A 33 7.64 -13.61 -2.51
CA ASN A 33 7.65 -15.06 -2.70
C ASN A 33 8.80 -15.67 -1.88
N PRO A 34 8.53 -16.42 -0.80
CA PRO A 34 9.58 -17.00 0.04
C PRO A 34 10.33 -18.15 -0.63
N GLU A 35 9.72 -18.88 -1.57
CA GLU A 35 10.36 -20.02 -2.23
C GLU A 35 11.46 -19.56 -3.20
N GLU A 36 11.23 -18.45 -3.89
CA GLU A 36 12.17 -17.90 -4.87
C GLU A 36 12.97 -16.70 -4.32
N SER A 37 12.60 -16.21 -3.14
CA SER A 37 13.15 -14.97 -2.54
C SER A 37 13.02 -13.75 -3.47
N ILE A 38 11.87 -13.62 -4.14
CA ILE A 38 11.59 -12.55 -5.10
C ILE A 38 10.50 -11.62 -4.57
N TYR A 39 10.67 -10.32 -4.77
CA TYR A 39 9.62 -9.32 -4.58
C TYR A 39 8.95 -9.00 -5.91
N GLN A 40 7.62 -8.98 -5.93
CA GLN A 40 6.82 -8.67 -7.11
C GLN A 40 5.81 -7.57 -6.79
N LEU A 41 5.47 -6.75 -7.79
CA LEU A 41 4.41 -5.75 -7.65
C LEU A 41 3.09 -6.45 -7.31
N GLN A 42 2.48 -6.04 -6.21
CA GLN A 42 1.19 -6.58 -5.81
C GLN A 42 0.10 -5.88 -6.61
N GLY A 43 -0.48 -6.56 -7.60
CA GLY A 43 -1.59 -6.04 -8.42
C GLY A 43 -2.88 -5.72 -7.63
N ASN A 44 -2.91 -6.05 -6.33
CA ASN A 44 -4.07 -5.88 -5.48
C ASN A 44 -4.22 -4.47 -4.91
N THR A 45 -3.29 -3.52 -5.16
CA THR A 45 -3.50 -2.13 -4.71
C THR A 45 -4.85 -1.57 -5.18
N MET A 46 -5.24 -1.89 -6.42
CA MET A 46 -6.56 -1.52 -6.96
C MET A 46 -7.71 -2.28 -6.28
N PHE A 47 -7.50 -3.57 -5.99
CA PHE A 47 -8.47 -4.40 -5.24
C PHE A 47 -8.68 -3.90 -3.80
N TYR A 48 -7.61 -3.61 -3.05
CA TYR A 48 -7.69 -3.08 -1.69
C TYR A 48 -8.23 -1.65 -1.67
N GLY A 49 -7.89 -0.82 -2.65
CA GLY A 49 -8.46 0.51 -2.82
C GLY A 49 -9.97 0.47 -3.05
N LEU A 50 -10.44 -0.39 -3.96
CA LEU A 50 -11.87 -0.61 -4.22
C LEU A 50 -12.58 -1.23 -3.01
N LYS A 51 -11.98 -2.23 -2.37
CA LYS A 51 -12.53 -2.86 -1.16
C LYS A 51 -12.71 -1.83 -0.04
N SER A 52 -11.67 -1.06 0.25
CA SER A 52 -11.72 0.01 1.25
C SER A 52 -12.74 1.09 0.89
N TYR A 53 -12.83 1.47 -0.38
CA TYR A 53 -13.84 2.43 -0.85
C TYR A 53 -15.27 1.93 -0.60
N VAL A 54 -15.56 0.66 -0.93
CA VAL A 54 -16.88 0.05 -0.73
C VAL A 54 -17.21 -0.13 0.76
N GLU A 55 -16.26 -0.60 1.57
CA GLU A 55 -16.45 -0.81 3.01
C GLU A 55 -16.71 0.48 3.77
N ASN A 56 -16.08 1.59 3.35
CA ASN A 56 -16.26 2.91 3.98
C ASN A 56 -17.38 3.75 3.33
N LEU A 57 -18.07 3.24 2.31
CA LEU A 57 -19.15 3.95 1.62
C LEU A 57 -20.30 4.35 2.55
N PRO A 58 -20.78 3.48 3.48
CA PRO A 58 -21.88 3.82 4.38
C PRO A 58 -21.54 5.00 5.31
N GLU A 59 -20.36 4.99 5.94
CA GLU A 59 -19.89 6.06 6.81
C GLU A 59 -19.75 7.38 6.03
N ARG A 60 -19.22 7.32 4.81
CA ARG A 60 -19.12 8.49 3.93
C ARG A 60 -20.48 9.08 3.59
N ILE A 61 -21.48 8.23 3.32
CA ILE A 61 -22.86 8.67 3.05
C ILE A 61 -23.45 9.33 4.31
N GLU A 62 -23.27 8.74 5.49
CA GLU A 62 -23.75 9.32 6.75
C GLU A 62 -23.14 10.70 7.00
N ILE A 63 -21.82 10.86 6.80
CA ILE A 63 -21.14 12.15 6.93
C ILE A 63 -21.68 13.17 5.90
N MET A 64 -21.89 12.75 4.65
CA MET A 64 -22.45 13.63 3.62
C MET A 64 -23.87 14.10 3.99
N LEU A 65 -24.73 13.19 4.46
CA LEU A 65 -26.08 13.53 4.91
C LEU A 65 -26.08 14.44 6.13
N GLN A 66 -25.16 14.26 7.09
CA GLN A 66 -25.04 15.14 8.27
C GLN A 66 -24.57 16.55 7.91
N ASN A 67 -23.70 16.70 6.91
CA ASN A 67 -23.21 18.00 6.47
C ASN A 67 -24.24 18.80 5.66
N ASP A 68 -25.22 18.13 5.03
CA ASP A 68 -26.31 18.77 4.29
C ASP A 68 -27.49 19.22 5.18
N TYR A 69 -27.54 18.77 6.44
CA TYR A 69 -28.51 19.24 7.44
C TYR A 69 -27.81 20.09 8.51
N PRO A 70 -27.74 21.43 8.37
CA PRO A 70 -27.39 22.27 9.51
C PRO A 70 -28.48 22.09 10.56
N MET A 71 -28.12 21.50 11.70
CA MET A 71 -28.97 21.47 12.89
C MET A 71 -29.25 22.92 13.31
N HIS A 72 -30.35 23.47 12.80
CA HIS A 72 -30.96 24.69 13.30
C HIS A 72 -31.47 24.39 14.72
N GLN A 73 -30.67 24.77 15.73
CA GLN A 73 -31.16 25.00 17.08
C GLN A 73 -31.82 26.37 17.18
#